data_AF-A0A479ZVQ4-F1
#
_entry.id   AF-A0A479ZVQ4-F1
#
_cell.length_a   1.000
_cell.length_b   1.000
_cell.length_c   1.000
_cell.angle_alpha   90.00
_cell.angle_beta   90.00
_cell.angle_gamma   90.00
#
_symmetry.space_group_name_H-M   'P 1'
#
loop_
_entity.id
_entity.type
_entity.pdbx_description
1 polymer ?
#
loop_
_entity_poly.entity_id
_entity_poly.type
_entity_poly.pdbx_seq_one_letter_code
_entity_poly.pdbx_strand_id
1 'polypeptide(L)'
;MKVETIRTTLTIPKELLEATDKAVLEGKAKSRNEFVVQALKRELAAQRRAEIDAALAEMTRDPDYQAEVLRMEAEFATAQWEALQLGESPR
;
A
#
# COMPACT_ATOMS: atom_id res chain seq x y z
N MET A 1 -20.37 13.16 1.50
CA MET A 1 -19.99 13.46 2.89
C MET A 1 -18.96 14.59 2.86
N LYS A 2 -19.15 15.69 3.59
CA LYS A 2 -18.14 16.77 3.63
C LYS A 2 -16.93 16.26 4.41
N VAL A 3 -15.75 16.33 3.80
CA VAL A 3 -14.49 16.03 4.48
C VAL A 3 -14.23 17.19 5.44
N GLU A 4 -14.13 16.89 6.74
CA GLU A 4 -13.72 17.86 7.74
C GLU A 4 -12.24 18.19 7.54
N THR A 5 -11.90 19.48 7.50
CA THR A 5 -10.52 19.93 7.22
C THR A 5 -10.07 20.90 8.30
N ILE A 6 -8.83 20.73 8.75
CA ILE A 6 -8.19 21.59 9.75
C ILE A 6 -7.10 22.41 9.05
N ARG A 7 -7.14 23.73 9.19
CA ARG A 7 -6.08 24.61 8.66
C ARG A 7 -4.87 24.54 9.57
N THR A 8 -3.74 24.16 8.98
CA THR A 8 -2.45 24.04 9.67
C THR A 8 -1.41 24.84 8.88
N THR A 9 -0.52 25.54 9.60
CA THR A 9 0.60 26.26 9.01
C THR A 9 1.85 25.41 9.13
N LEU A 10 2.52 25.14 8.00
CA LEU A 10 3.72 24.31 7.94
C LEU A 10 4.89 25.13 7.39
N THR A 11 6.07 24.93 7.95
CA THR A 11 7.31 25.49 7.39
C THR A 11 7.83 24.53 6.33
N ILE A 12 7.94 25.01 5.09
CA ILE A 12 8.34 24.21 3.93
C ILE A 12 9.54 24.90 3.28
N PRO A 13 10.59 24.16 2.87
CA PRO A 13 11.69 24.73 2.09
C PRO A 13 11.19 25.42 0.82
N LYS A 14 11.79 26.57 0.48
CA LYS A 14 11.41 27.38 -0.68
C LYS A 14 11.42 26.57 -1.98
N GLU A 15 12.48 25.81 -2.20
CA GLU A 15 12.65 24.96 -3.40
C GLU A 15 11.53 23.92 -3.54
N LEU A 16 11.07 23.36 -2.43
CA LEU A 16 9.99 22.37 -2.43
C LEU A 16 8.63 23.02 -2.73
N LEU A 17 8.40 24.23 -2.23
CA LEU A 17 7.22 25.01 -2.58
C LEU A 17 7.21 25.36 -4.07
N GLU A 18 8.34 25.80 -4.62
CA GLU A 18 8.48 26.12 -6.05
C GLU A 18 8.26 24.87 -6.94
N ALA A 19 8.80 23.72 -6.55
CA ALA A 19 8.56 22.46 -7.26
C ALA A 19 7.07 22.04 -7.22
N THR A 20 6.41 22.25 -6.08
CA THR A 20 4.97 22.00 -5.93
C THR A 20 4.16 22.92 -6.85
N ASP A 21 4.54 24.19 -6.94
CA ASP A 21 3.87 25.17 -7.80
C ASP A 21 3.96 24.78 -9.26
N LYS A 22 5.16 24.37 -9.70
CA LYS A 22 5.38 23.86 -11.04
C LYS A 22 4.51 22.64 -11.32
N ALA A 23 4.40 21.70 -10.38
CA ALA A 23 3.56 20.51 -10.55
C ALA A 23 2.06 20.86 -10.68
N VAL A 24 1.58 21.87 -9.95
CA VAL A 24 0.21 22.38 -10.08
C VAL A 24 0.01 23.05 -11.45
N LEU A 25 0.96 23.87 -11.90
CA LEU A 25 0.94 24.51 -13.23
C LEU A 25 0.93 23.49 -14.37
N GLU A 26 1.65 22.38 -14.20
CA GLU A 26 1.66 21.24 -15.15
C GLU A 26 0.38 20.41 -15.09
N GLY A 27 -0.59 20.76 -14.24
CA GLY A 27 -1.89 20.08 -14.14
C GLY A 27 -1.85 18.76 -13.36
N LYS A 28 -0.74 18.45 -12.66
CA LYS A 28 -0.63 17.23 -11.84
C LYS A 28 -1.53 17.27 -10.59
N ALA A 29 -1.96 18.46 -10.16
CA ALA A 29 -2.96 18.68 -9.13
C ALA A 29 -3.70 19.99 -9.38
N LYS A 30 -4.93 20.13 -8.88
CA LYS A 30 -5.75 21.35 -9.06
C LYS A 30 -5.36 22.47 -8.10
N SER A 31 -4.66 22.15 -7.02
CA SER A 31 -4.16 23.14 -6.05
C SER A 31 -2.97 22.60 -5.27
N ARG A 32 -2.18 23.51 -4.67
CA ARG A 32 -1.11 23.15 -3.71
C ARG A 32 -1.62 22.26 -2.58
N ASN A 33 -2.80 22.60 -2.04
CA ASN A 33 -3.39 21.81 -0.96
C ASN A 33 -3.72 20.39 -1.40
N GLU A 34 -4.31 20.21 -2.59
CA GLU A 34 -4.56 18.87 -3.13
C GLU A 34 -3.27 18.08 -3.31
N PHE A 35 -2.23 18.72 -3.86
CA PHE A 35 -0.92 18.10 -4.03
C PHE A 35 -0.32 17.64 -2.69
N VAL A 36 -0.36 18.50 -1.67
CA VAL A 36 0.12 18.18 -0.32
C VAL A 36 -0.70 17.02 0.30
N VAL A 37 -2.03 17.05 0.17
CA VAL A 37 -2.88 15.97 0.67
C VAL A 37 -2.57 14.63 -0.02
N GLN A 38 -2.36 14.64 -1.33
CA GLN A 38 -1.98 13.45 -2.08
C GLN A 38 -0.60 12.91 -1.63
N ALA A 39 0.38 13.80 -1.46
CA ALA A 39 1.71 13.43 -0.98
C ALA A 39 1.66 12.79 0.41
N LEU A 40 0.93 13.40 1.36
CA LEU A 40 0.77 12.87 2.71
C LEU A 40 0.08 11.50 2.72
N LYS A 41 -0.98 11.32 1.92
CA LYS A 41 -1.65 10.02 1.79
C LYS A 41 -0.71 8.94 1.26
N ARG A 42 0.10 9.27 0.25
CA ARG A 42 1.07 8.34 -0.32
C ARG A 42 2.12 7.94 0.69
N GLU A 43 2.66 8.91 1.44
CA GLU A 43 3.68 8.67 2.46
C GLU A 43 3.15 7.78 3.59
N LEU A 44 1.98 8.10 4.14
CA LEU A 44 1.35 7.28 5.19
C LEU A 44 1.05 5.85 4.69
N ALA A 45 0.60 5.70 3.44
CA ALA A 45 0.37 4.38 2.86
C ALA A 45 1.68 3.60 2.60
N ALA A 46 2.80 4.30 2.35
CA ALA A 46 4.11 3.65 2.21
C ALA A 46 4.63 3.18 3.57
N GLN A 47 4.53 4.02 4.61
CA GLN A 47 4.91 3.66 5.98
C GLN A 47 4.10 2.47 6.50
N ARG A 48 2.78 2.52 6.33
CA ARG A 48 1.90 1.39 6.73
C ARG A 48 2.25 0.09 6.02
N ARG A 49 2.64 0.16 4.73
CA ARG A 49 3.11 -1.03 4.00
C ARG A 49 4.43 -1.54 4.56
N ALA A 50 5.39 -0.66 4.82
CA ALA A 50 6.66 -1.04 5.44
C ALA A 50 6.48 -1.67 6.83
N GLU A 51 5.53 -1.20 7.63
CA GLU A 51 5.18 -1.81 8.92
C GLU A 51 4.62 -3.23 8.76
N ILE A 52 3.72 -3.42 7.80
CA ILE A 52 3.18 -4.75 7.48
C ILE A 52 4.29 -5.68 7.00
N ASP A 53 5.13 -5.21 6.08
CA ASP A 53 6.24 -5.99 5.53
C ASP A 53 7.24 -6.37 6.63
N ALA A 54 7.53 -5.46 7.56
CA ALA A 54 8.38 -5.74 8.71
C ALA A 54 7.77 -6.80 9.64
N ALA A 55 6.48 -6.71 9.93
CA ALA A 55 5.77 -7.70 10.75
C ALA A 55 5.75 -9.09 10.09
N LEU A 56 5.55 -9.16 8.77
CA LEU A 56 5.57 -10.41 8.00
C LEU A 56 6.99 -10.98 7.83
N ALA A 57 8.02 -10.13 7.79
CA ALA A 57 9.41 -10.57 7.70
C ALA A 57 9.82 -11.39 8.92
N GLU A 58 9.29 -11.09 10.11
CA GLU A 58 9.54 -11.89 11.32
C GLU A 58 8.97 -13.30 11.19
N MET A 59 7.80 -13.48 10.57
CA MET A 59 7.23 -14.81 10.29
C MET A 59 8.08 -15.60 9.29
N THR A 60 8.74 -14.91 8.36
CA THR A 60 9.69 -15.56 7.41
C THR A 60 10.94 -16.09 8.13
N ARG A 61 11.24 -15.66 9.35
CA ARG A 61 12.41 -16.13 10.10
C ARG A 61 12.07 -17.22 11.11
N ASP A 62 10.81 -17.65 11.18
CA ASP A 62 10.33 -18.71 12.06
C ASP A 62 10.31 -20.07 11.32
N PRO A 63 11.26 -20.97 11.58
CA PRO A 63 11.35 -22.25 10.87
C PRO A 63 10.19 -23.21 11.19
N ASP A 64 9.63 -23.12 12.40
CA ASP A 64 8.52 -23.98 12.83
C ASP A 64 7.24 -23.55 12.11
N TYR A 65 7.01 -22.23 12.02
CA TYR A 65 5.94 -21.67 11.20
C TYR A 65 6.08 -22.07 9.72
N GLN A 66 7.28 -21.99 9.14
CA GLN A 66 7.51 -22.40 7.74
C GLN A 66 7.21 -23.88 7.51
N ALA A 67 7.65 -24.76 8.43
CA ALA A 67 7.41 -26.20 8.32
C ALA A 67 5.90 -26.52 8.39
N GLU A 68 5.17 -25.83 9.26
CA GLU A 68 3.71 -25.96 9.37
C GLU A 68 3.00 -25.50 8.10
N VAL A 69 3.38 -24.34 7.54
CA VAL A 69 2.83 -23.83 6.27
C VAL A 69 3.08 -24.82 5.12
N LEU A 70 4.29 -25.37 5.01
CA LEU A 70 4.60 -26.36 3.97
C LEU A 70 3.78 -27.64 4.14
N ARG A 71 3.53 -28.08 5.37
CA ARG A 71 2.67 -29.24 5.63
C ARG A 71 1.24 -28.96 5.20
N MET A 72 0.69 -27.80 5.56
CA MET A 72 -0.64 -27.38 5.13
C MET A 72 -0.73 -27.29 3.59
N GLU A 73 0.21 -26.64 2.91
CA GLU A 73 0.20 -26.57 1.44
C GLU A 73 0.22 -27.96 0.80
N ALA A 74 0.98 -28.91 1.35
CA ALA A 74 0.98 -30.29 0.87
C ALA A 74 -0.38 -30.99 1.08
N GLU A 75 -1.03 -30.77 2.22
CA GLU A 75 -2.37 -31.31 2.52
C GLU A 75 -3.45 -30.72 1.60
N PHE A 76 -3.32 -29.45 1.20
CA PHE A 76 -4.30 -28.74 0.36
C PHE A 76 -4.04 -28.82 -1.15
N ALA A 77 -2.87 -29.29 -1.60
CA ALA A 77 -2.47 -29.30 -3.01
C ALA A 77 -3.51 -29.95 -3.95
N THR A 78 -4.06 -31.10 -3.56
CA THR A 78 -5.08 -31.82 -4.36
C THR A 78 -6.36 -31.00 -4.48
N ALA A 79 -6.85 -30.44 -3.37
CA ALA A 79 -8.07 -29.64 -3.36
C ALA A 79 -7.91 -28.33 -4.16
N GLN A 80 -6.72 -27.70 -4.12
CA GLN A 80 -6.41 -26.53 -4.93
C GLN A 80 -6.41 -26.86 -6.43
N TRP A 81 -5.88 -28.03 -6.82
CA TRP A 81 -5.89 -28.49 -8.21
C TRP A 81 -7.31 -28.77 -8.72
N GLU A 82 -8.14 -29.45 -7.92
CA GLU A 82 -9.55 -29.72 -8.24
C GLU A 82 -10.35 -28.42 -8.37
N ALA A 83 -10.13 -27.46 -7.46
CA ALA A 83 -10.79 -26.15 -7.50
C ALA A 83 -10.40 -25.33 -8.75
N LEU A 84 -9.13 -25.38 -9.16
CA LEU A 84 -8.68 -24.74 -10.40
C LEU A 84 -9.42 -25.30 -11.62
N GLN A 85 -9.48 -26.63 -11.75
CA GLN A 85 -10.17 -27.30 -12.85
C GLN A 85 -11.68 -26.98 -12.90
N LEU A 86 -12.33 -26.90 -11.74
CA LEU A 86 -13.73 -26.49 -11.61
C LEU A 86 -13.95 -25.03 -12.05
N GLY A 87 -12.99 -24.13 -11.78
CA GLY A 87 -13.06 -22.73 -12.18
C GLY A 87 -12.76 -22.47 -13.66
N GLU A 88 -11.91 -23.30 -14.28
CA GLU A 88 -11.52 -23.22 -15.69
C GLU A 88 -12.45 -24.02 -16.62
N SER A 89 -13.35 -24.84 -16.06
CA SER A 89 -14.37 -25.55 -16.83
C SER A 89 -15.31 -24.55 -17.51
N PRO A 90 -15.42 -24.57 -18.86
CA PRO A 90 -16.34 -23.70 -19.55
C PRO A 90 -17.77 -24.11 -19.17
N ARG A 91 -18.60 -23.12 -18.82
CA ARG A 91 -20.03 -23.31 -18.61
C ARG A 91 -20.72 -23.79 -19.89
#